data_AF-H1G6J3-F1
#
_entry.id   AF-H1G6J3-F1
#
_cell.length_a   1.000
_cell.length_b   1.000
_cell.length_c   1.000
_cell.angle_alpha   90.00
_cell.angle_beta   90.00
_cell.angle_gamma   90.00
#
_symmetry.space_group_name_H-M   'P 1'
#
loop_
_entity.id
_entity.type
_entity.pdbx_description
1 polymer ?
#
loop_
_entity_poly.entity_id
_entity_poly.type
_entity_poly.pdbx_seq_one_letter_code
_entity_poly.pdbx_strand_id
1 'polypeptide(L)'
;MMRVLRPAFIAGSLLLLSHGALATDLNIQPGDWEFTNVTRILGNSAFPEHSTTNRQCITAEDVARDPQFLELSEHCELSNLQVTSDAMRYDMVCRENGMEVQMTADMRFQGDRLSGQVNAELEGPMGTMPMQTDITARRMGECP
;
A
#
# COMPACT_ATOMS: atom_id res chain seq x y z
N MET A 1 38.74 59.52 -28.24
CA MET A 1 39.86 58.64 -27.84
C MET A 1 39.29 57.29 -27.42
N MET A 2 39.85 56.25 -28.01
CA MET A 2 39.57 54.82 -27.88
C MET A 2 39.47 54.30 -26.43
N ARG A 3 38.51 53.41 -26.14
CA ARG A 3 38.83 52.08 -25.60
C ARG A 3 37.68 51.08 -25.82
N VAL A 4 38.02 50.07 -26.60
CA VAL A 4 37.26 48.87 -26.97
C VAL A 4 37.40 47.83 -25.86
N LEU A 5 36.38 47.00 -25.61
CA LEU A 5 36.51 45.56 -25.33
C LEU A 5 35.13 44.86 -25.41
N ARG A 6 34.95 44.07 -26.48
CA ARG A 6 33.93 43.00 -26.67
C ARG A 6 34.38 41.72 -25.90
N PRO A 7 33.68 40.57 -25.98
CA PRO A 7 32.28 40.22 -25.66
C PRO A 7 32.24 38.94 -24.75
N ALA A 8 31.10 38.57 -24.16
CA ALA A 8 30.88 37.17 -23.75
C ALA A 8 29.38 36.86 -23.63
N PHE A 9 28.80 36.36 -24.73
CA PHE A 9 27.59 35.55 -24.66
C PHE A 9 27.94 34.25 -23.92
N ILE A 10 27.43 34.06 -22.72
CA ILE A 10 27.38 32.75 -22.08
C ILE A 10 25.91 32.31 -22.13
N ALA A 11 25.58 31.57 -23.19
CA ALA A 11 24.36 30.78 -23.26
C ALA A 11 24.49 29.62 -22.24
N GLY A 12 24.08 29.87 -21.00
CA GLY A 12 23.96 28.85 -19.98
C GLY A 12 22.64 28.10 -20.17
N SER A 13 22.65 27.04 -20.97
CA SER A 13 21.54 26.10 -21.03
C SER A 13 21.38 25.41 -19.67
N LEU A 14 20.45 25.89 -18.85
CA LEU A 14 19.93 25.13 -17.70
C LEU A 14 19.15 23.93 -18.26
N LEU A 15 19.84 22.80 -18.42
CA LEU A 15 19.18 21.50 -18.51
C LEU A 15 18.56 21.23 -17.14
N LEU A 16 17.28 21.57 -17.01
CA LEU A 16 16.41 21.07 -15.95
C LEU A 16 16.36 19.55 -16.11
N LEU A 17 17.21 18.85 -15.35
CA LEU A 17 17.07 17.43 -15.11
C LEU A 17 15.76 17.23 -14.37
N SER A 18 14.68 17.01 -15.12
CA SER A 18 13.44 16.46 -14.63
C SER A 18 13.77 15.12 -13.97
N HIS A 19 13.89 15.13 -12.64
CA HIS A 19 14.02 13.91 -11.86
C HIS A 19 12.67 13.20 -11.97
N GLY A 20 12.58 12.25 -12.91
CA GLY A 20 11.46 11.32 -12.95
C GLY A 20 11.44 10.57 -11.63
N ALA A 21 10.37 10.75 -10.86
CA ALA A 21 10.08 9.87 -9.75
C ALA A 21 10.01 8.44 -10.31
N LEU A 22 10.92 7.56 -9.91
CA LEU A 22 10.84 6.15 -10.23
C LEU A 22 9.72 5.56 -9.36
N ALA A 23 8.50 5.49 -9.92
CA ALA A 23 7.45 4.68 -9.34
C ALA A 23 7.93 3.22 -9.33
N THR A 24 7.89 2.59 -8.17
CA THR A 24 8.22 1.16 -8.06
C THR A 24 6.95 0.39 -8.37
N ASP A 25 6.80 -0.04 -9.63
CA ASP A 25 5.63 -0.81 -10.05
C ASP A 25 5.56 -2.12 -9.26
N LEU A 26 4.43 -2.34 -8.59
CA LEU A 26 4.13 -3.59 -7.91
C LEU A 26 3.99 -4.72 -8.93
N ASN A 27 4.52 -5.90 -8.60
CA ASN A 27 4.43 -7.12 -9.37
C ASN A 27 3.03 -7.75 -9.23
N ILE A 28 2.02 -7.01 -9.69
CA ILE A 28 0.61 -7.39 -9.67
C ILE A 28 0.00 -7.11 -11.04
N GLN A 29 -0.71 -8.10 -11.59
CA GLN A 29 -1.33 -7.97 -12.90
C GLN A 29 -2.75 -7.40 -12.79
N PRO A 30 -3.12 -6.39 -13.60
CA PRO A 30 -4.51 -5.92 -13.70
C PRO A 30 -5.47 -7.06 -14.07
N GLY A 31 -6.69 -7.03 -13.56
CA GLY A 31 -7.72 -8.03 -13.83
C GLY A 31 -8.73 -8.19 -12.69
N ASP A 32 -9.57 -9.20 -12.79
CA ASP A 32 -10.46 -9.62 -11.71
C ASP A 32 -9.69 -10.51 -10.73
N TRP A 33 -9.77 -10.21 -9.45
CA TRP A 33 -9.04 -10.90 -8.38
C TRP A 33 -10.01 -11.46 -7.35
N GLU A 34 -9.74 -12.67 -6.87
CA GLU A 34 -10.44 -13.29 -5.75
C GLU A 34 -9.54 -13.28 -4.53
N PHE A 35 -10.00 -12.63 -3.46
CA PHE A 35 -9.33 -12.52 -2.16
C PHE A 35 -9.98 -13.48 -1.17
N THR A 36 -9.18 -14.11 -0.33
CA THR A 36 -9.62 -14.90 0.82
C THR A 36 -8.88 -14.41 2.05
N ASN A 37 -9.64 -13.96 3.03
CA ASN A 37 -9.18 -13.39 4.29
C ASN A 37 -9.58 -14.32 5.44
N VAL A 38 -8.62 -14.79 6.23
CA VAL A 38 -8.87 -15.60 7.42
C VAL A 38 -8.45 -14.81 8.65
N THR A 39 -9.43 -14.37 9.43
CA THR A 39 -9.23 -13.51 10.61
C THR A 39 -9.40 -14.30 11.89
N ARG A 40 -8.53 -14.06 12.88
CA ARG A 40 -8.56 -14.70 14.20
C ARG A 40 -8.19 -13.74 15.32
N ILE A 41 -8.78 -13.95 16.50
CA ILE A 41 -8.42 -13.24 17.74
C ILE A 41 -7.32 -14.04 18.44
N LEU A 42 -6.16 -13.43 18.65
CA LEU A 42 -5.02 -14.12 19.27
C LEU A 42 -5.24 -14.27 20.77
N GLY A 43 -4.86 -15.43 21.31
CA GLY A 43 -5.00 -15.73 22.75
C GLY A 43 -6.43 -16.04 23.20
N ASN A 44 -7.40 -16.10 22.28
CA ASN A 44 -8.80 -16.40 22.61
C ASN A 44 -9.37 -17.49 21.69
N SER A 45 -9.34 -18.74 22.17
CA SER A 45 -9.86 -19.90 21.42
C SER A 45 -11.38 -20.04 21.45
N ALA A 46 -12.10 -19.21 22.20
CA ALA A 46 -13.55 -19.25 22.27
C ALA A 46 -14.21 -18.64 21.02
N PHE A 47 -13.47 -17.82 20.26
CA PHE A 47 -13.92 -17.25 19.00
C PHE A 47 -13.30 -18.03 17.84
N PRO A 48 -14.11 -18.69 17.00
CA PRO A 48 -13.61 -19.38 15.82
C PRO A 48 -13.02 -18.37 14.83
N GLU A 49 -12.09 -18.83 13.99
CA GLU A 49 -11.62 -18.01 12.88
C GLU A 49 -12.74 -17.72 11.89
N HIS A 50 -12.70 -16.53 11.30
CA HIS A 50 -13.67 -16.07 10.33
C HIS A 50 -13.01 -15.97 8.96
N SER A 51 -13.54 -16.72 8.00
CA SER A 51 -13.07 -16.71 6.61
C SER A 51 -14.06 -15.95 5.73
N THR A 52 -13.55 -15.07 4.86
CA THR A 52 -14.36 -14.34 3.89
C THR A 52 -13.66 -14.33 2.55
N THR A 53 -14.43 -14.57 1.48
CA THR A 53 -13.96 -14.51 0.10
C THR A 53 -14.73 -13.44 -0.67
N ASN A 54 -14.01 -12.58 -1.39
CA ASN A 54 -14.59 -11.52 -2.20
C ASN A 54 -13.83 -11.36 -3.53
N ARG A 55 -14.53 -10.84 -4.55
CA ARG A 55 -13.93 -10.49 -5.83
C ARG A 55 -13.84 -8.99 -6.02
N GLN A 56 -12.76 -8.55 -6.65
CA GLN A 56 -12.52 -7.14 -6.95
C GLN A 56 -11.79 -7.02 -8.29
N CYS A 57 -12.22 -6.07 -9.12
CA CYS A 57 -11.46 -5.65 -10.29
C CYS A 57 -10.32 -4.71 -9.86
N ILE A 58 -9.10 -5.03 -10.27
CA ILE A 58 -7.91 -4.20 -10.12
C ILE A 58 -7.53 -3.70 -11.51
N THR A 59 -7.63 -2.40 -11.73
CA THR A 59 -7.33 -1.76 -13.02
C THR A 59 -5.85 -1.44 -13.16
N ALA A 60 -5.40 -1.12 -14.38
CA ALA A 60 -4.02 -0.67 -14.61
C ALA A 60 -3.75 0.67 -13.91
N GLU A 61 -4.76 1.54 -13.82
CA GLU A 61 -4.69 2.78 -13.06
C GLU A 61 -4.52 2.54 -11.56
N ASP A 62 -5.13 1.48 -11.00
CA ASP A 62 -4.96 1.12 -9.58
C ASP A 62 -3.53 0.68 -9.28
N VAL A 63 -2.94 -0.13 -10.17
CA VAL A 63 -1.55 -0.58 -10.03
C VAL A 63 -0.56 0.59 -10.19
N ALA A 64 -0.85 1.51 -11.11
CA ALA A 64 0.00 2.66 -11.39
C ALA A 64 -0.04 3.75 -10.31
N ARG A 65 -1.02 3.74 -9.39
CA ARG A 65 -1.15 4.76 -8.33
C ARG A 65 -0.17 4.60 -7.16
N ASP A 66 0.79 3.66 -7.21
CA ASP A 66 1.67 3.32 -6.06
C ASP A 66 0.79 2.94 -4.83
N PRO A 67 1.24 2.75 -3.57
CA PRO A 67 0.36 2.27 -2.49
C PRO A 67 -0.75 3.27 -2.12
N GLN A 68 -0.89 4.40 -2.83
CA GLN A 68 -2.02 5.32 -2.72
C GLN A 68 -3.34 4.71 -3.22
N PHE A 69 -3.32 3.55 -3.91
CA PHE A 69 -4.55 2.80 -4.19
C PHE A 69 -5.19 2.24 -2.91
N LEU A 70 -4.41 2.10 -1.82
CA LEU A 70 -4.98 1.88 -0.50
C LEU A 70 -5.74 3.16 -0.16
N GLU A 71 -7.04 3.20 -0.47
CA GLU A 71 -7.93 4.29 -0.09
C GLU A 71 -7.99 4.33 1.44
N LEU A 72 -7.04 5.06 2.04
CA LEU A 72 -7.00 5.28 3.47
C LEU A 72 -8.18 6.19 3.83
N SER A 73 -8.97 5.78 4.80
CA SER A 73 -9.96 6.70 5.38
C SER A 73 -9.24 7.93 5.95
N GLU A 74 -9.92 9.08 5.99
CA GLU A 74 -9.36 10.33 6.55
C GLU A 74 -8.95 10.21 8.04
N HIS A 75 -9.33 9.10 8.69
CA HIS A 75 -9.08 8.81 10.09
C HIS A 75 -7.90 7.86 10.33
N CYS A 76 -7.11 7.54 9.29
CA CYS A 76 -5.96 6.66 9.38
C CYS A 76 -4.64 7.37 9.03
N GLU A 77 -3.64 7.21 9.89
CA GLU A 77 -2.28 7.70 9.69
C GLU A 77 -1.38 6.54 9.22
N LEU A 78 -0.78 6.68 8.05
CA LEU A 78 0.19 5.71 7.50
C LEU A 78 1.61 6.06 7.95
N SER A 79 2.39 5.06 8.35
CA SER A 79 3.81 5.20 8.67
C SER A 79 4.62 3.98 8.23
N ASN A 80 5.95 4.09 8.27
CA ASN A 80 6.89 3.00 7.99
C ASN A 80 6.68 2.26 6.64
N LEU A 81 6.13 2.98 5.66
CA LEU A 81 5.89 2.46 4.32
C LEU A 81 7.20 2.06 3.63
N GLN A 82 7.26 0.80 3.24
CA GLN A 82 8.35 0.18 2.48
C GLN A 82 7.75 -0.53 1.28
N VAL A 83 8.15 -0.12 0.09
CA VAL A 83 7.64 -0.67 -1.18
C VAL A 83 8.80 -1.19 -2.00
N THR A 84 8.62 -2.39 -2.53
CA THR A 84 9.45 -3.02 -3.56
C THR A 84 8.51 -3.63 -4.59
N SER A 85 9.00 -4.06 -5.76
CA SER A 85 8.14 -4.71 -6.76
C SER A 85 7.37 -5.91 -6.18
N ASP A 86 8.01 -6.73 -5.36
CA ASP A 86 7.43 -8.00 -4.88
C ASP A 86 6.86 -7.93 -3.46
N ALA A 87 6.97 -6.78 -2.78
CA ALA A 87 6.54 -6.66 -1.39
C ALA A 87 6.17 -5.24 -0.99
N MET A 88 5.20 -5.13 -0.08
CA MET A 88 4.81 -3.89 0.57
C MET A 88 4.64 -4.15 2.07
N ARG A 89 5.24 -3.28 2.88
CA ARG A 89 5.06 -3.27 4.33
C ARG A 89 4.71 -1.86 4.78
N TYR A 90 3.75 -1.74 5.69
CA TYR A 90 3.41 -0.46 6.29
C TYR A 90 2.80 -0.66 7.68
N ASP A 91 2.86 0.40 8.46
CA ASP A 91 2.10 0.53 9.70
C ASP A 91 0.99 1.56 9.50
N MET A 92 -0.15 1.34 10.15
CA MET A 92 -1.30 2.21 10.08
C MET A 92 -1.93 2.36 11.45
N VAL A 93 -2.29 3.58 11.82
CA VAL A 93 -3.07 3.83 13.03
C VAL A 93 -4.36 4.55 12.65
N CYS A 94 -5.50 3.92 12.90
CA CYS A 94 -6.81 4.49 12.66
C CYS A 94 -7.45 4.91 13.98
N ARG A 95 -8.00 6.12 14.03
CA ARG A 95 -8.66 6.69 15.21
C ARG A 95 -10.06 7.16 14.85
N GLU A 96 -11.08 6.45 15.29
CA GLU A 96 -12.47 6.80 15.02
C GLU A 96 -13.36 6.56 16.24
N ASN A 97 -14.26 7.51 16.54
CA ASN A 97 -15.24 7.39 17.63
C ASN A 97 -14.64 7.01 19.01
N GLY A 98 -13.40 7.45 19.27
CA GLY A 98 -12.69 7.16 20.53
C GLY A 98 -12.07 5.76 20.61
N MET A 99 -12.10 4.99 19.52
CA MET A 99 -11.37 3.73 19.38
C MET A 99 -10.10 3.96 18.56
N GLU A 100 -9.00 3.39 19.01
CA GLU A 100 -7.73 3.34 18.27
C GLU A 100 -7.46 1.91 17.80
N VAL A 101 -7.07 1.79 16.54
CA VAL A 101 -6.67 0.53 15.92
C VAL A 101 -5.28 0.71 15.35
N GLN A 102 -4.31 -0.01 15.89
CA GLN A 102 -2.95 -0.07 15.37
C GLN A 102 -2.82 -1.30 14.46
N MET A 103 -2.23 -1.15 13.29
CA MET A 103 -2.10 -2.21 12.29
C MET A 103 -0.71 -2.25 11.69
N THR A 104 -0.20 -3.45 11.46
CA THR A 104 1.01 -3.71 10.68
C THR A 104 0.67 -4.70 9.58
N ALA A 105 0.98 -4.33 8.33
CA ALA A 105 0.72 -5.17 7.17
C ALA A 105 2.02 -5.59 6.48
N ASP A 106 2.12 -6.86 6.07
CA ASP A 106 3.17 -7.40 5.19
C ASP A 106 2.51 -8.12 4.03
N MET A 107 2.75 -7.62 2.82
CA MET A 107 2.15 -8.10 1.58
C MET A 107 3.24 -8.56 0.61
N ARG A 108 2.94 -9.60 -0.17
CA ARG A 108 3.79 -10.16 -1.23
C ARG A 108 3.02 -10.25 -2.53
N PHE A 109 3.64 -9.78 -3.60
CA PHE A 109 3.08 -9.72 -4.95
C PHE A 109 3.90 -10.63 -5.87
N GLN A 110 3.22 -11.51 -6.60
CA GLN A 110 3.83 -12.59 -7.39
C GLN A 110 3.16 -12.69 -8.78
N GLY A 111 2.85 -11.54 -9.39
CA GLY A 111 2.19 -11.44 -10.69
C GLY A 111 0.70 -11.74 -10.61
N ASP A 112 0.35 -13.04 -10.63
CA ASP A 112 -1.04 -13.55 -10.61
C ASP A 112 -1.50 -14.00 -9.21
N ARG A 113 -0.63 -13.87 -8.22
CA ARG A 113 -0.87 -14.25 -6.81
C ARG A 113 -0.46 -13.13 -5.87
N LEU A 114 -1.18 -13.06 -4.75
CA LEU A 114 -0.87 -12.19 -3.63
C LEU A 114 -1.03 -12.98 -2.33
N SER A 115 -0.15 -12.73 -1.38
CA SER A 115 -0.27 -13.24 -0.02
C SER A 115 0.14 -12.16 0.97
N GLY A 116 -0.46 -12.13 2.14
CA GLY A 116 -0.04 -11.22 3.17
C GLY A 116 -0.61 -11.54 4.53
N GLN A 117 -0.15 -10.77 5.50
CA GLN A 117 -0.65 -10.83 6.85
C GLN A 117 -0.84 -9.41 7.37
N VAL A 118 -1.97 -9.20 8.03
CA VAL A 118 -2.27 -7.98 8.78
C VAL A 118 -2.40 -8.36 10.23
N ASN A 119 -1.60 -7.73 11.09
CA ASN A 119 -1.77 -7.81 12.54
C ASN A 119 -2.41 -6.50 13.00
N ALA A 120 -3.45 -6.59 13.82
CA ALA A 120 -4.17 -5.44 14.34
C ALA A 120 -4.29 -5.53 15.86
N GLU A 121 -4.16 -4.40 16.54
CA GLU A 121 -4.39 -4.23 17.96
C GLU A 121 -5.53 -3.24 18.15
N LEU A 122 -6.67 -3.74 18.62
CA LEU A 122 -7.83 -2.93 18.94
C LEU A 122 -7.80 -2.54 20.42
N GLU A 123 -7.82 -1.24 20.71
CA GLU A 123 -7.96 -0.75 22.07
C GLU A 123 -9.44 -0.66 22.46
N GLY A 124 -9.85 -1.49 23.41
CA GLY A 124 -11.22 -1.50 23.93
C GLY A 124 -11.29 -1.31 25.45
N PRO A 125 -12.51 -1.16 26.01
CA PRO A 125 -12.72 -1.00 27.47
C PRO A 125 -12.18 -2.17 28.32
N MET A 126 -11.99 -3.34 27.71
CA MET A 126 -11.51 -4.57 28.33
C MET A 126 -9.99 -4.79 28.17
N GLY A 127 -9.27 -3.82 27.58
CA GLY A 127 -7.86 -3.93 27.21
C GLY A 127 -7.64 -4.15 25.71
N THR A 128 -6.38 -4.38 25.34
CA THR A 128 -5.97 -4.60 23.94
C THR A 128 -6.41 -5.96 23.44
N MET A 129 -7.07 -5.99 22.28
CA MET A 129 -7.49 -7.21 21.60
C MET A 129 -6.63 -7.41 20.34
N PRO A 130 -5.66 -8.34 20.38
CA PRO A 130 -4.83 -8.64 19.22
C PRO A 130 -5.58 -9.52 18.21
N MET A 131 -5.54 -9.12 16.95
CA MET A 131 -6.15 -9.80 15.82
C MET A 131 -5.10 -10.04 14.74
N GLN A 132 -5.26 -11.15 14.02
CA GLN A 132 -4.45 -11.45 12.85
C GLN A 132 -5.34 -11.86 11.70
N THR A 133 -5.05 -11.34 10.51
CA THR A 133 -5.71 -11.70 9.26
C THR A 133 -4.66 -12.20 8.28
N ASP A 134 -4.78 -13.45 7.85
CA ASP A 134 -4.04 -13.95 6.68
C ASP A 134 -4.82 -13.65 5.42
N ILE A 135 -4.14 -13.11 4.42
CA ILE A 135 -4.70 -12.74 3.12
C ILE A 135 -4.05 -13.61 2.05
N THR A 136 -4.88 -14.19 1.20
CA THR A 136 -4.44 -14.83 -0.04
C THR A 136 -5.31 -14.34 -1.18
N ALA A 137 -4.73 -14.11 -2.35
CA ALA A 137 -5.49 -13.73 -3.52
C ALA A 137 -4.90 -14.29 -4.81
N ARG A 138 -5.76 -14.44 -5.80
CA ARG A 138 -5.41 -14.93 -7.13
C ARG A 138 -6.14 -14.16 -8.22
N ARG A 139 -5.48 -13.96 -9.36
CA ARG A 139 -6.10 -13.41 -10.56
C ARG A 139 -7.03 -14.45 -11.20
N MET A 140 -8.26 -14.04 -11.48
CA MET A 140 -9.33 -14.83 -12.08
C MET A 140 -9.49 -14.59 -13.58
N GLY A 141 -8.91 -13.50 -14.11
CA GLY A 141 -8.98 -13.16 -15.53
C GLY A 141 -9.05 -11.65 -15.75
N GLU A 142 -9.61 -11.25 -16.88
CA GLU A 142 -9.96 -9.84 -17.14
C GLU A 142 -11.15 -9.41 -16.27
N CYS A 143 -11.26 -8.10 -16.01
CA CYS A 143 -12.45 -7.54 -15.37
C CYS A 143 -13.70 -7.70 -16.27
N PRO A 144 -14.91 -7.81 -15.67
CA PRO A 144 -16.17 -7.84 -16.40
C PRO A 144 -16.48 -6.57 -17.21
#